data_AF-A0A5B8UVE9-F1
#
_entry.id   AF-A0A5B8UVE9-F1
#
_cell.length_a   1.000
_cell.length_b   1.000
_cell.length_c   1.000
_cell.angle_alpha   90.00
_cell.angle_beta   90.00
_cell.angle_gamma   90.00
#
_symmetry.space_group_name_H-M   'P 1'
#
loop_
_entity.id
_entity.type
_entity.pdbx_description
1 polymer ?
#
loop_
_entity_poly.entity_id
_entity_poly.type
_entity_poly.pdbx_seq_one_letter_code
_entity_poly.pdbx_strand_id
1 'polypeptide(L)'
;MNTFKINSSNAADLSSFLKSNKTWQKYIAFADSQTKNRMLWFLVAFVFQAVVFLPIPAALMYYYNASVVTLAITVLLFFGFLVVGMTGFGIRTLILYTAFSFAVNLTMLAIYIL
;
A
#
# COMPACT_ATOMS: atom_id res chain seq x y z
N MET A 1 -26.19 13.29 -40.86
CA MET A 1 -25.21 13.75 -39.85
C MET A 1 -25.95 13.82 -38.53
N ASN A 2 -25.93 12.72 -37.77
CA ASN A 2 -26.82 12.54 -36.61
C ASN A 2 -26.10 13.04 -35.37
N THR A 3 -26.57 14.15 -34.80
CA THR A 3 -26.05 14.69 -33.55
C THR A 3 -26.67 13.93 -32.38
N PHE A 4 -25.86 13.11 -31.72
CA PHE A 4 -26.22 12.49 -30.44
C PHE A 4 -26.39 13.59 -29.39
N LYS A 5 -27.65 13.92 -29.04
CA LYS A 5 -27.94 14.77 -27.88
C LYS A 5 -27.64 14.00 -26.61
N ILE A 6 -26.57 14.37 -25.91
CA ILE A 6 -26.26 13.81 -24.59
C ILE A 6 -27.28 14.35 -23.59
N ASN A 7 -28.06 13.45 -23.01
CA ASN A 7 -29.03 13.74 -21.95
C ASN A 7 -28.28 14.20 -20.68
N SER A 8 -28.74 15.25 -19.99
CA SER A 8 -27.95 15.89 -18.91
C SER A 8 -27.71 14.98 -17.70
N SER A 9 -28.53 13.95 -17.52
CA SER A 9 -28.33 12.87 -16.55
C SER A 9 -27.07 12.03 -16.83
N ASN A 10 -26.74 11.76 -18.09
CA ASN A 10 -25.54 11.02 -18.47
C ASN A 10 -24.25 11.86 -18.32
N ALA A 11 -24.36 13.19 -18.44
CA ALA A 11 -23.22 14.10 -18.29
C ALA A 11 -22.78 14.21 -16.81
N ALA A 12 -23.73 14.24 -15.88
CA ALA A 12 -23.44 14.22 -14.44
C ALA A 12 -22.77 12.90 -14.02
N ASP A 13 -23.26 11.77 -14.52
CA ASP A 13 -22.71 10.46 -14.20
C ASP A 13 -21.30 10.28 -14.79
N LEU A 14 -21.10 10.61 -16.07
CA LEU A 14 -19.78 10.61 -16.72
C LEU A 14 -18.79 11.56 -16.03
N SER A 15 -19.24 12.74 -15.60
CA SER A 15 -18.38 13.68 -14.86
C SER A 15 -17.95 13.10 -13.51
N SER A 16 -18.80 12.31 -12.85
CA SER A 16 -18.47 11.61 -11.60
C SER A 16 -17.46 10.48 -11.83
N PHE A 17 -17.61 9.70 -12.91
CA PHE A 17 -16.65 8.67 -13.33
C PHE A 17 -15.30 9.26 -13.77
N LEU A 18 -15.31 10.38 -14.50
CA LEU A 18 -14.09 11.10 -14.89
C LEU A 18 -13.41 11.79 -13.69
N LYS A 19 -14.19 12.31 -12.73
CA LYS A 19 -13.68 12.91 -11.49
C LYS A 19 -13.10 11.84 -10.55
N SER A 20 -13.75 10.67 -10.46
CA SER A 20 -13.24 9.48 -9.77
C SER A 20 -11.92 8.99 -10.38
N ASN A 21 -11.84 8.96 -11.71
CA ASN A 21 -10.61 8.64 -12.44
C ASN A 21 -9.49 9.65 -12.20
N LYS A 22 -9.79 10.93 -11.97
CA LYS A 22 -8.76 11.97 -11.80
C LYS A 22 -7.83 11.69 -10.61
N THR A 23 -8.35 11.13 -9.51
CA THR A 23 -7.53 10.79 -8.33
C THR A 23 -6.67 9.57 -8.57
N TRP A 24 -7.23 8.52 -9.18
CA TRP A 24 -6.48 7.31 -9.55
C TRP A 24 -5.39 7.59 -10.59
N GLN A 25 -5.69 8.41 -11.59
CA GLN A 25 -4.72 8.84 -12.59
C GLN A 25 -3.61 9.71 -11.99
N LYS A 26 -3.92 10.57 -11.01
CA LYS A 26 -2.90 11.30 -10.24
C LYS A 26 -1.99 10.35 -9.46
N TYR A 27 -2.54 9.33 -8.80
CA TYR A 27 -1.75 8.31 -8.10
C TYR A 27 -0.83 7.55 -9.06
N ILE A 28 -1.36 7.10 -10.21
CA ILE A 28 -0.57 6.41 -11.22
C ILE A 28 0.57 7.30 -11.74
N ALA A 29 0.27 8.55 -12.10
CA ALA A 29 1.27 9.50 -12.57
C ALA A 29 2.36 9.78 -11.52
N PHE A 30 1.97 9.87 -10.24
CA PHE A 30 2.91 9.98 -9.14
C PHE A 30 3.77 8.72 -9.03
N ALA A 31 3.17 7.53 -8.96
CA ALA A 31 3.91 6.28 -8.83
C ALA A 31 4.91 6.08 -9.98
N ASP A 32 4.50 6.40 -11.21
CA ASP A 32 5.37 6.33 -12.39
C ASP A 32 6.52 7.33 -12.33
N SER A 33 6.29 8.54 -11.81
CA SER A 33 7.36 9.53 -11.60
C SER A 33 8.47 9.01 -10.68
N GLN A 34 8.14 8.10 -9.75
CA GLN A 34 9.06 7.52 -8.77
C GLN A 34 9.88 6.34 -9.32
N THR A 35 9.63 5.89 -10.55
CA THR A 35 10.31 4.72 -11.15
C THR A 35 11.84 4.88 -11.15
N LYS A 36 12.35 6.07 -11.44
CA LYS A 36 13.81 6.35 -11.43
C LYS A 36 14.45 6.15 -10.06
N ASN A 37 13.69 6.35 -8.99
CA ASN A 37 14.14 6.27 -7.61
C ASN A 37 13.71 4.95 -6.93
N ARG A 38 13.34 3.92 -7.70
CA ARG A 38 12.82 2.65 -7.19
C ARG A 38 13.73 2.00 -6.14
N MET A 39 15.04 2.02 -6.35
CA MET A 39 16.00 1.44 -5.41
C MET A 39 16.00 2.18 -4.07
N LEU A 40 15.91 3.50 -4.08
CA LEU A 40 15.85 4.32 -2.88
C LEU A 40 14.53 4.08 -2.13
N TRP A 41 13.42 4.00 -2.85
CA TRP A 41 12.12 3.61 -2.28
C TRP A 41 12.16 2.24 -1.62
N PHE A 42 12.79 1.26 -2.25
CA PHE A 42 12.99 -0.07 -1.67
C PHE A 42 13.82 0.00 -0.39
N LEU A 43 14.96 0.69 -0.42
CA LEU A 43 15.88 0.74 0.73
C LEU A 43 15.28 1.47 1.93
N VAL A 44 14.60 2.60 1.71
CA VAL A 44 13.94 3.35 2.78
C VAL A 44 12.81 2.52 3.39
N ALA A 45 11.95 1.92 2.55
CA ALA A 45 10.87 1.06 3.04
C ALA A 45 11.42 -0.20 3.73
N PHE A 46 12.51 -0.78 3.25
CA PHE A 46 13.17 -1.92 3.86
C PHE A 46 13.66 -1.60 5.26
N VAL A 47 14.40 -0.50 5.43
CA VAL A 47 14.93 -0.08 6.73
C VAL A 47 13.78 0.23 7.69
N PHE A 48 12.75 0.95 7.22
CA PHE A 48 11.58 1.24 8.03
C PHE A 48 10.88 -0.04 8.49
N GLN A 49 10.66 -0.99 7.59
CA GLN A 49 9.97 -2.24 7.87
C GLN A 49 10.81 -3.19 8.76
N ALA A 50 12.14 -3.18 8.62
CA ALA A 50 13.05 -3.92 9.48
C ALA A 50 13.14 -3.33 10.90
N VAL A 51 13.18 -2.00 11.04
CA VAL A 51 13.40 -1.35 12.33
C VAL A 51 12.10 -1.12 13.10
N VAL A 52 11.04 -0.72 12.41
CA VAL A 52 9.77 -0.36 13.06
C VAL A 52 8.87 -1.57 13.20
N PHE A 53 8.70 -2.40 12.16
CA PHE A 53 7.70 -3.46 12.18
C PHE A 53 8.17 -4.77 12.80
N LEU A 54 9.43 -5.18 12.66
CA LEU A 54 9.92 -6.40 13.33
C LEU A 54 9.81 -6.39 14.87
N PRO A 55 10.09 -5.30 15.60
CA PRO A 55 9.94 -5.30 17.05
C PRO A 55 8.48 -5.19 17.54
N ILE A 56 7.54 -4.78 16.68
CA ILE A 56 6.13 -4.60 17.08
C ILE A 56 5.51 -5.91 17.59
N PRO A 57 5.58 -7.05 16.87
CA PRO A 57 5.08 -8.31 17.38
C PRO A 57 5.72 -8.73 18.70
N ALA A 58 7.04 -8.52 18.86
CA ALA A 58 7.72 -8.84 20.11
C ALA A 58 7.18 -8.00 21.28
N ALA A 59 6.96 -6.70 21.08
CA ALA A 59 6.34 -5.83 22.07
C ALA A 59 4.88 -6.24 22.36
N LEU A 60 4.09 -6.55 21.33
CA LEU A 60 2.71 -7.00 21.47
C LEU A 60 2.59 -8.32 22.23
N MET A 61 3.47 -9.28 21.94
CA MET A 61 3.50 -10.56 22.64
C MET A 61 3.89 -10.39 24.11
N TYR A 62 4.88 -9.53 24.40
CA TYR A 62 5.36 -9.31 25.76
C TYR A 62 4.38 -8.53 26.64
N TYR A 63 3.77 -7.46 26.13
CA TYR A 63 2.91 -6.58 26.92
C TYR A 63 1.42 -6.93 26.87
N TYR A 64 0.94 -7.49 25.75
CA TYR A 64 -0.49 -7.69 25.49
C TYR A 64 -0.87 -9.16 25.33
N ASN A 65 0.04 -10.10 25.61
CA ASN A 65 -0.15 -11.55 25.39
C ASN A 65 -0.65 -11.85 23.97
N ALA A 66 -0.18 -11.10 22.97
CA ALA A 66 -0.57 -11.31 21.59
C ALA A 66 -0.18 -12.72 21.10
N SER A 67 -0.99 -13.28 20.21
CA SER A 67 -0.76 -14.62 19.68
C SER A 67 0.48 -14.65 18.78
N VAL A 68 1.18 -15.79 18.75
CA VAL A 68 2.32 -16.04 17.85
C VAL A 68 1.98 -15.84 16.36
N VAL A 69 0.68 -15.88 16.03
CA VAL A 69 0.17 -15.59 14.68
C VAL A 69 0.56 -14.18 14.23
N THR A 70 0.62 -13.20 15.14
CA THR A 70 1.04 -11.82 14.81
C THR A 70 2.48 -11.76 14.29
N LEU A 71 3.39 -12.49 14.92
CA LEU A 71 4.77 -12.62 14.48
C LEU A 71 4.84 -13.26 13.09
N ALA A 72 4.11 -14.36 12.88
CA ALA A 72 4.09 -15.05 11.58
C ALA A 72 3.61 -14.13 10.45
N ILE A 73 2.54 -13.36 10.69
CA ILE A 73 2.01 -12.37 9.74
C ILE A 73 3.09 -11.32 9.41
N THR A 74 3.65 -10.64 10.41
CA THR A 74 4.66 -9.59 10.17
C THR A 74 5.89 -10.13 9.43
N VAL A 75 6.35 -11.34 9.76
CA VAL A 75 7.48 -11.98 9.08
C VAL A 75 7.15 -12.30 7.62
N LEU A 76 5.97 -12.85 7.33
CA LEU A 76 5.54 -13.13 5.96
C LEU A 76 5.42 -11.84 5.13
N LEU A 77 4.88 -10.77 5.70
CA LEU A 77 4.82 -9.47 5.01
C LEU A 77 6.21 -8.85 4.81
N PHE A 78 7.13 -9.02 5.76
CA PHE A 78 8.52 -8.57 5.62
C PHE A 78 9.23 -9.29 4.46
N PHE A 79 9.16 -10.62 4.42
CA PHE A 79 9.79 -11.39 3.35
C PHE A 79 9.08 -11.20 2.01
N GLY A 80 7.76 -11.05 1.98
CA GLY A 80 7.05 -10.71 0.75
C GLY A 80 7.46 -9.34 0.22
N PHE A 81 7.71 -8.35 1.08
CA PHE A 81 8.24 -7.05 0.68
C PHE A 81 9.65 -7.19 0.07
N LEU A 82 10.52 -7.99 0.68
CA LEU A 82 11.84 -8.30 0.13
C LEU A 82 11.75 -8.94 -1.27
N VAL A 83 10.87 -9.92 -1.44
CA VAL A 83 10.62 -10.55 -2.74
C VAL A 83 10.19 -9.50 -3.75
N VAL A 84 9.17 -8.68 -3.44
CA VAL A 84 8.67 -7.64 -4.37
C VAL A 84 9.75 -6.62 -4.73
N GLY A 85 10.56 -6.20 -3.76
CA GLY A 85 11.64 -5.26 -3.99
C GLY A 85 12.75 -5.80 -4.89
N MET A 86 13.15 -7.05 -4.68
CA MET A 86 14.30 -7.65 -5.33
C MET A 86 13.99 -8.32 -6.67
N THR A 87 12.77 -8.81 -6.90
CA THR A 87 12.38 -9.56 -8.11
C THR A 87 12.09 -8.69 -9.35
N GLY A 88 12.37 -7.39 -9.29
CA GLY A 88 12.20 -6.52 -10.45
C GLY A 88 10.75 -6.10 -10.75
N PHE A 89 9.79 -6.37 -9.85
CA PHE A 89 8.42 -5.86 -10.00
C PHE A 89 8.38 -4.32 -10.09
N GLY A 90 7.42 -3.79 -10.84
CA GLY A 90 7.25 -2.35 -11.06
C GLY A 90 7.11 -1.54 -9.77
N ILE A 91 7.45 -0.25 -9.82
CA ILE A 91 7.38 0.67 -8.67
C ILE A 91 5.98 0.75 -8.05
N ARG A 92 4.94 0.61 -8.88
CA ARG A 92 3.54 0.59 -8.44
C ARG A 92 3.29 -0.55 -7.44
N THR A 93 3.78 -1.76 -7.75
CA THR A 93 3.66 -2.92 -6.87
C THR A 93 4.46 -2.72 -5.58
N LEU A 94 5.66 -2.16 -5.67
CA LEU A 94 6.47 -1.84 -4.48
C LEU A 94 5.71 -0.90 -3.54
N ILE A 95 5.24 0.25 -4.05
CA ILE A 95 4.52 1.25 -3.24
C ILE A 95 3.23 0.66 -2.67
N LEU A 96 2.47 -0.09 -3.48
CA LEU A 96 1.22 -0.72 -3.03
C LEU A 96 1.49 -1.76 -1.94
N TYR A 97 2.51 -2.60 -2.10
CA TYR A 97 2.86 -3.63 -1.13
C TYR A 97 3.35 -3.01 0.19
N THR A 98 4.17 -1.97 0.12
CA THR A 98 4.59 -1.22 1.31
C THR A 98 3.38 -0.62 2.04
N ALA A 99 2.46 0.02 1.32
CA ALA A 99 1.26 0.60 1.91
C ALA A 99 0.33 -0.47 2.52
N PHE A 100 0.17 -1.60 1.84
CA PHE A 100 -0.60 -2.74 2.35
C PHE A 100 0.02 -3.31 3.63
N SER A 101 1.34 -3.51 3.63
CA SER A 101 2.06 -3.99 4.81
C SER A 101 1.96 -3.05 6.00
N PHE A 102 2.05 -1.74 5.74
CA PHE A 102 1.85 -0.72 6.74
C PHE A 102 0.45 -0.81 7.35
N ALA A 103 -0.59 -0.91 6.51
CA ALA A 103 -1.97 -1.02 6.97
C ALA A 103 -2.19 -2.27 7.83
N VAL A 104 -1.69 -3.44 7.42
CA VAL A 104 -1.85 -4.69 8.18
C VAL A 104 -1.17 -4.61 9.55
N ASN A 105 0.06 -4.09 9.63
CA ASN A 105 0.74 -3.93 10.93
C ASN A 105 0.03 -2.90 11.82
N LEU A 106 -0.49 -1.81 11.25
CA LEU A 106 -1.25 -0.80 11.98
C LEU A 106 -2.57 -1.38 12.53
N THR A 107 -3.28 -2.18 11.73
CA THR A 107 -4.51 -2.87 12.16
C THR A 107 -4.22 -3.85 13.29
N MET A 108 -3.14 -4.64 13.20
CA MET A 108 -2.73 -5.52 14.28
C MET A 108 -2.44 -4.74 15.57
N LEU A 109 -1.71 -3.63 15.45
CA LEU A 109 -1.43 -2.76 16.59
C LEU A 109 -2.74 -2.24 17.22
N ALA A 110 -3.70 -1.79 16.39
CA ALA A 110 -4.98 -1.28 16.86
C ALA A 110 -5.81 -2.35 17.59
N ILE A 111 -5.83 -3.60 17.11
CA ILE A 111 -6.61 -4.69 17.71
C ILE A 111 -6.11 -5.09 19.11
N TYR A 112 -4.81 -5.00 19.36
CA TYR A 112 -4.24 -5.44 20.64
C TYR A 112 -4.05 -4.31 21.66
N ILE A 113 -3.95 -3.06 21.21
CA ILE A 113 -3.79 -1.90 22.10
C ILE A 113 -5.13 -1.32 22.55
N LEU A 114 -6.16 -1.33 21.70
CA LEU A 114 -7.53 -0.88 22.02
C LEU A 114 -8.35 -2.02 22.62
#